data_AF-A0A853J796-F1
#
_entry.id   AF-A0A853J796-F1
#
_cell.length_a   1.000
_cell.length_b   1.000
_cell.length_c   1.000
_cell.angle_alpha   90.00
_cell.angle_beta   90.00
_cell.angle_gamma   90.00
#
_symmetry.space_group_name_H-M   'P 1'
#
loop_
_entity.id
_entity.type
_entity.pdbx_description
1 polymer ?
#
loop_
_entity_poly.entity_id
_entity_poly.type
_entity_poly.pdbx_seq_one_letter_code
_entity_poly.pdbx_strand_id
1 'polypeptide(L)'
;MIYYVKHHLRCFVRQFVERFERPSGEKIALCAAELTYLCWMITHNGTAIKRATFMSYNTIISNSLSFDIVNKSLQFKYKTQKATILEASLKKLIPAWEFT
;
A
#
# COMPACT_ATOMS: atom_id res chain seq x y z
N MET A 1 -17.34 10.39 -13.78
CA MET A 1 -17.49 9.91 -12.39
C MET A 1 -17.04 8.46 -12.35
N ILE A 2 -15.78 8.17 -12.01
CA ILE A 2 -15.23 6.82 -12.14
C ILE A 2 -15.52 6.06 -10.85
N TYR A 3 -16.47 5.13 -10.93
CA TYR A 3 -16.76 4.14 -9.91
C TYR A 3 -15.62 3.12 -9.88
N TYR A 4 -14.75 3.14 -8.87
CA TYR A 4 -13.88 2.00 -8.58
C TYR A 4 -14.72 0.92 -7.89
N VAL A 5 -15.28 0.02 -8.70
CA VAL A 5 -16.14 -1.09 -8.28
C VAL A 5 -15.34 -2.06 -7.41
N LYS A 6 -15.96 -2.55 -6.30
CA LYS A 6 -15.43 -3.55 -5.34
C LYS A 6 -14.69 -4.75 -5.97
N HIS A 7 -14.98 -5.10 -7.22
CA HIS A 7 -14.32 -6.17 -7.96
C HIS A 7 -12.83 -5.92 -8.22
N HIS A 8 -12.40 -4.65 -8.33
CA HIS A 8 -10.99 -4.29 -8.51
C HIS A 8 -10.16 -4.42 -7.23
N LEU A 9 -10.79 -4.31 -6.05
CA LEU A 9 -10.10 -4.35 -4.76
C LEU A 9 -9.37 -5.69 -4.54
N ARG A 10 -10.05 -6.79 -4.88
CA ARG A 10 -9.51 -8.14 -4.73
C ARG A 10 -8.32 -8.40 -5.65
N CYS A 11 -8.36 -7.86 -6.87
CA CYS A 11 -7.24 -7.92 -7.81
C CYS A 11 -6.05 -7.08 -7.32
N PHE A 12 -6.28 -5.88 -6.79
CA PHE A 12 -5.24 -5.01 -6.23
C PHE A 12 -4.56 -5.62 -5.00
N VAL A 13 -5.34 -6.17 -4.06
CA VAL A 13 -4.80 -6.86 -2.87
C VAL A 13 -3.97 -8.07 -3.30
N ARG A 14 -4.45 -8.84 -4.29
CA ARG A 14 -3.74 -10.01 -4.80
C ARG A 14 -2.41 -9.64 -5.47
N GLN A 15 -2.42 -8.66 -6.38
CA GLN A 15 -1.20 -8.17 -7.03
C GLN A 15 -0.20 -7.64 -6.00
N PHE A 16 -0.68 -6.93 -4.98
CA PHE A 16 0.16 -6.46 -3.89
C PHE A 16 0.81 -7.63 -3.17
N VAL A 17 0.05 -8.62 -2.69
CA VAL A 17 0.62 -9.80 -1.98
C VAL A 17 1.59 -10.59 -2.85
N GLU A 18 1.29 -10.80 -4.13
CA GLU A 18 2.17 -11.54 -5.07
C GLU A 18 3.56 -10.90 -5.23
N ARG A 19 3.67 -9.57 -5.07
CA ARG A 19 4.97 -8.86 -5.09
C ARG A 19 5.83 -9.21 -3.88
N PHE A 20 5.23 -9.56 -2.74
CA PHE A 20 5.94 -9.85 -1.49
C PHE A 20 6.16 -11.35 -1.25
N GLU A 21 5.40 -12.22 -1.92
CA GLU A 21 5.64 -13.67 -1.94
C GLU A 21 6.91 -14.04 -2.71
N ARG A 22 7.18 -13.33 -3.81
CA ARG A 22 8.41 -13.46 -4.62
C ARG A 22 9.05 -12.09 -4.80
N PRO A 23 9.67 -11.56 -3.73
CA PRO A 23 10.14 -10.18 -3.71
C PRO A 23 11.31 -9.99 -4.68
N SER A 24 11.16 -8.99 -5.54
CA SER A 24 12.22 -8.44 -6.37
C SER A 24 12.20 -6.92 -6.28
N GLY A 25 13.36 -6.28 -6.41
CA GLY A 25 13.46 -4.81 -6.34
C GLY A 25 12.51 -4.13 -7.33
N GLU A 26 12.42 -4.65 -8.55
CA GLU A 26 11.51 -4.14 -9.59
C GLU A 26 10.03 -4.26 -9.20
N LYS A 27 9.62 -5.40 -8.63
CA LYS A 27 8.22 -5.63 -8.25
C LYS A 27 7.80 -4.74 -7.08
N ILE A 28 8.67 -4.61 -6.08
CA ILE A 28 8.39 -3.81 -4.87
C ILE A 28 8.43 -2.31 -5.20
N ALA A 29 9.36 -1.85 -6.04
CA ALA A 29 9.39 -0.44 -6.46
C ALA A 29 8.11 0.01 -7.18
N LEU A 30 7.41 -0.91 -7.84
CA LEU A 30 6.14 -0.65 -8.54
C LEU A 30 4.90 -0.74 -7.62
N CYS A 31 5.04 -1.07 -6.33
CA CYS A 31 3.90 -1.26 -5.43
C CYS A 31 3.29 0.05 -4.90
N ALA A 32 3.87 1.22 -5.21
CA ALA A 32 3.44 2.51 -4.67
C ALA A 32 1.94 2.82 -4.92
N ALA A 33 1.43 2.51 -6.12
CA ALA A 33 0.03 2.76 -6.47
C ALA A 33 -0.94 1.85 -5.69
N GLU A 34 -0.57 0.57 -5.56
CA GLU A 34 -1.33 -0.42 -4.80
C GLU A 34 -1.32 -0.06 -3.30
N LEU A 35 -0.15 0.30 -2.76
CA LEU A 35 0.03 0.72 -1.38
C LEU A 35 -0.77 1.99 -1.06
N THR A 36 -0.76 2.98 -1.95
CA THR A 36 -1.57 4.22 -1.81
C THR A 36 -3.05 3.89 -1.64
N TYR A 37 -3.55 3.00 -2.50
CA TYR A 37 -4.95 2.59 -2.46
C TYR A 37 -5.28 1.82 -1.18
N LEU A 38 -4.46 0.85 -0.79
CA LEU A 38 -4.66 0.04 0.42
C LEU A 38 -4.65 0.91 1.68
N CYS A 39 -3.66 1.79 1.84
CA CYS A 39 -3.55 2.69 2.99
C CYS A 39 -4.80 3.59 3.12
N TRP A 40 -5.34 4.09 2.00
CA TRP A 40 -6.57 4.86 2.01
C TRP A 40 -7.77 4.02 2.43
N MET A 41 -7.95 2.85 1.83
CA MET A 41 -9.09 1.97 2.10
C MET A 41 -9.10 1.50 3.55
N ILE A 42 -7.94 1.23 4.15
CA ILE A 42 -7.79 0.88 5.57
C ILE A 42 -8.16 2.06 6.47
N THR A 43 -7.60 3.24 6.21
CA THR A 43 -7.77 4.41 7.09
C THR A 43 -9.16 5.05 7.00
N HIS A 44 -9.87 4.84 5.89
CA HIS A 44 -11.19 5.44 5.61
C HIS A 44 -12.31 4.41 5.45
N ASN A 45 -12.15 3.20 5.99
CA ASN A 45 -13.16 2.12 5.97
C ASN A 45 -13.79 1.87 4.58
N GLY A 46 -12.96 1.88 3.55
CA GLY A 46 -13.37 1.62 2.17
C GLY A 46 -14.05 2.79 1.45
N THR A 47 -13.98 4.01 2.00
CA THR A 47 -14.46 5.22 1.32
C THR A 47 -13.67 5.46 0.02
N ALA A 48 -14.34 5.93 -1.04
CA ALA A 48 -13.68 6.22 -2.31
C ALA A 48 -12.61 7.33 -2.17
N ILE A 49 -11.48 7.16 -2.85
CA ILE A 49 -10.43 8.17 -2.94
C ILE A 49 -10.64 9.07 -4.17
N LYS A 50 -10.48 10.39 -3.99
CA LYS A 50 -10.49 11.34 -5.12
C LYS A 50 -9.20 11.22 -5.92
N ARG A 51 -9.26 11.41 -7.25
CA ARG A 51 -8.09 11.31 -8.14
C ARG A 51 -6.91 12.19 -7.70
N ALA A 52 -7.16 13.46 -7.40
CA ALA A 52 -6.08 14.38 -6.99
C ALA A 52 -5.43 13.96 -5.66
N THR A 53 -6.24 13.49 -4.71
CA THR A 53 -5.76 12.93 -3.43
C THR A 53 -4.92 11.69 -3.67
N PHE A 54 -5.38 10.75 -4.50
CA PHE A 54 -4.60 9.56 -4.85
C PHE A 54 -3.23 9.94 -5.44
N MET A 55 -3.19 10.83 -6.44
CA MET A 55 -1.93 11.25 -7.06
C MET A 55 -0.97 11.89 -6.05
N SER A 56 -1.48 12.77 -5.17
CA SER A 56 -0.65 13.41 -4.15
C SER A 56 -0.05 12.42 -3.15
N TYR A 57 -0.86 11.47 -2.65
CA TYR A 57 -0.39 10.46 -1.71
C TYR A 57 0.56 9.46 -2.38
N ASN A 58 0.29 9.10 -3.64
CA ASN A 58 1.16 8.22 -4.41
C ASN A 58 2.55 8.83 -4.59
N THR A 59 2.65 10.13 -4.93
CA THR A 59 3.95 10.82 -5.03
C THR A 59 4.71 10.83 -3.69
N ILE A 60 4.01 11.04 -2.57
CA ILE A 60 4.63 11.01 -1.24
C ILE A 60 5.22 9.62 -0.96
N ILE A 61 4.45 8.55 -1.22
CA ILE A 61 4.90 7.17 -1.07
C ILE A 61 6.09 6.90 -1.98
N SER A 62 5.98 7.17 -3.29
CA SER A 62 7.05 6.90 -4.26
C SER A 62 8.38 7.55 -3.88
N ASN A 63 8.36 8.78 -3.35
CA ASN A 63 9.56 9.51 -2.97
C ASN A 63 10.16 9.06 -1.62
N SER A 64 9.43 8.25 -0.85
CA SER A 64 9.85 7.82 0.50
C SER A 64 9.89 6.31 0.67
N LEU A 65 9.53 5.56 -0.37
CA LEU A 65 9.53 4.12 -0.37
C LEU A 65 10.96 3.61 -0.21
N SER A 66 11.21 2.95 0.91
CA SER A 66 12.46 2.27 1.21
C SER A 66 12.14 0.84 1.62
N PHE A 67 12.90 -0.14 1.15
CA PHE A 67 12.64 -1.53 1.47
C PHE A 67 13.92 -2.33 1.58
N ASP A 68 13.89 -3.33 2.44
CA ASP A 68 14.92 -4.34 2.60
C ASP A 68 14.30 -5.71 2.33
N ILE A 69 14.68 -6.33 1.21
CA ILE A 69 14.16 -7.64 0.80
C ILE A 69 14.66 -8.75 1.73
N VAL A 70 15.89 -8.64 2.23
CA VAL A 70 16.53 -9.67 3.06
C VAL A 70 15.91 -9.66 4.45
N ASN A 71 15.81 -8.48 5.04
CA ASN A 71 15.20 -8.28 6.36
C ASN A 71 13.66 -8.20 6.31
N LYS A 72 13.07 -8.24 5.11
CA LYS A 72 11.63 -8.14 4.86
C LYS A 72 11.02 -6.92 5.56
N SER A 73 11.59 -5.75 5.35
CA SER A 73 11.08 -4.50 5.90
C SER A 73 10.74 -3.51 4.79
N LEU A 74 9.68 -2.72 4.99
CA LEU A 74 9.24 -1.69 4.05
C LEU A 74 8.79 -0.45 4.80
N GLN A 75 9.38 0.70 4.44
CA GLN A 75 9.14 1.98 5.07
C GLN A 75 8.63 3.00 4.05
N PHE A 76 7.68 3.85 4.44
CA PHE A 76 7.15 4.91 3.58
C PHE A 76 6.46 6.04 4.38
N LYS A 77 6.41 7.24 3.81
CA LYS A 77 5.63 8.35 4.38
C LYS A 77 4.19 8.26 3.92
N TYR A 78 3.25 8.44 4.84
CA TYR A 78 1.82 8.55 4.54
C TYR A 78 1.14 9.50 5.54
N LYS A 79 0.24 10.36 5.05
CA LYS A 79 -0.46 11.33 5.91
C LYS A 79 -1.56 10.64 6.70
N THR A 80 -1.24 10.19 7.91
CA THR A 80 -2.18 9.56 8.86
C THR A 80 -1.78 9.84 10.30
N GLN A 81 -2.76 9.87 11.21
CA GLN A 81 -2.53 9.83 12.66
C GLN A 81 -2.73 8.41 13.22
N LYS A 82 -3.13 7.45 12.37
CA LYS A 82 -3.46 6.06 12.75
C LYS A 82 -2.40 5.09 12.21
N ALA A 83 -1.11 5.42 12.39
CA ALA A 83 0.02 4.64 11.88
C ALA A 83 -0.03 3.18 12.39
N THR A 84 -0.20 2.99 13.71
CA THR A 84 -0.26 1.66 14.34
C THR A 84 -1.38 0.77 13.76
N ILE A 85 -2.56 1.34 13.47
CA ILE A 85 -3.68 0.58 12.89
C ILE A 85 -3.35 0.19 11.45
N LEU A 86 -2.71 1.11 10.70
CA LEU A 86 -2.31 0.88 9.32
C LEU A 86 -1.23 -0.21 9.24
N GLU A 87 -0.16 -0.10 10.03
CA GLU A 87 0.91 -1.09 10.13
C GLU A 87 0.37 -2.47 10.49
N ALA A 88 -0.45 -2.58 11.53
CA ALA A 88 -1.06 -3.84 11.95
C ALA A 88 -1.95 -4.45 10.85
N SER A 89 -2.64 -3.61 10.07
CA SER A 89 -3.48 -4.06 8.95
C SER A 89 -2.66 -4.55 7.76
N LEU A 90 -1.57 -3.84 7.42
CA LEU A 90 -0.64 -4.27 6.37
C LEU A 90 0.10 -5.55 6.76
N LYS A 91 0.52 -5.68 8.02
CA LYS A 91 1.13 -6.90 8.56
C LYS A 91 0.19 -8.10 8.50
N LYS A 92 -1.12 -7.92 8.67
CA LYS A 92 -2.09 -9.01 8.45
C LYS A 92 -2.17 -9.47 6.98
N LEU A 93 -1.94 -8.57 6.03
CA LEU A 93 -1.91 -8.92 4.60
C LEU A 93 -0.61 -9.64 4.22
N ILE A 94 0.52 -9.19 4.76
CA ILE A 94 1.84 -9.78 4.49
C ILE A 94 2.55 -10.02 5.84
N PRO A 95 2.26 -11.14 6.52
CA PRO A 95 2.77 -11.40 7.88
C PRO A 95 4.28 -11.50 8.00
N ALA A 96 4.95 -11.83 6.90
CA ALA A 96 6.40 -12.01 6.86
C ALA A 96 7.18 -10.70 6.76
N TRP A 97 6.51 -9.55 6.59
CA TRP A 97 7.15 -8.25 6.42
C TRP A 97 6.81 -7.28 7.56
N GLU A 98 7.77 -6.45 7.93
CA GLU A 98 7.61 -5.33 8.86
C GLU A 98 7.38 -4.02 8.10
N PHE A 99 6.34 -3.29 8.47
CA PHE A 99 5.95 -2.02 7.84
C PHE A 99 6.21 -0.84 8.78
N THR A 100 6.68 0.30 8.25
CA THR A 100 6.93 1.52 9.01
C THR A 100 6.55 2.79 8.24
#